data_AF-A0AAD7BIE2-F1
#
_entry.id   AF-A0AAD7BIE2-F1
#
_cell.length_a   1.000
_cell.length_b   1.000
_cell.length_c   1.000
_cell.angle_alpha   90.00
_cell.angle_beta   90.00
_cell.angle_gamma   90.00
#
_symmetry.space_group_name_H-M   'P 1'
#
loop_
_entity.id
_entity.type
_entity.pdbx_description
1 polymer ?
#
loop_
_entity_poly.entity_id
_entity_poly.type
_entity_poly.pdbx_seq_one_letter_code
_entity_poly.pdbx_strand_id
1 'polypeptide(L)'
;VIVDDHDSRVHYSPSTGWTGRGDVQQFMQTTSAALHSSSGETATFLFNGTSVVVYGKVAPTASGAVMAFSIDDSPPASFIAPPTSADRDFVVHHQILFTSGALPNGTHTLTMTQTSEEGQIFLDSF
;
A
#
# COMPACT_ATOMS: atom_id res chain seq x y z
N VAL A 1 -7.73 -13.53 -8.22
CA VAL A 1 -7.94 -12.33 -9.05
C VAL A 1 -6.87 -11.35 -8.61
N ILE A 2 -6.27 -10.61 -9.54
CA ILE A 2 -5.36 -9.51 -9.22
C ILE A 2 -6.12 -8.22 -9.50
N VAL A 3 -6.12 -7.30 -8.54
CA VAL A 3 -6.77 -5.99 -8.64
C VAL A 3 -5.71 -4.92 -8.64
N ASP A 4 -5.74 -4.06 -9.66
CA ASP A 4 -4.85 -2.92 -9.78
C ASP A 4 -5.19 -1.83 -8.76
N ASP A 5 -4.20 -1.05 -8.33
CA ASP A 5 -4.40 0.05 -7.39
C ASP A 5 -5.28 1.19 -7.95
N HIS A 6 -5.41 1.32 -9.28
CA HIS A 6 -6.33 2.25 -9.92
C HIS A 6 -7.72 1.67 -10.20
N ASP A 7 -8.03 0.46 -9.71
CA ASP A 7 -9.37 -0.10 -9.82
C ASP A 7 -10.39 0.77 -9.06
N SER A 8 -11.59 0.92 -9.63
CA SER A 8 -12.69 1.69 -9.05
C SER A 8 -13.10 1.28 -7.62
N ARG A 9 -12.72 0.09 -7.17
CA ARG A 9 -12.91 -0.42 -5.80
C ARG A 9 -11.92 0.14 -4.79
N VAL A 10 -10.90 0.86 -5.25
CA VAL A 10 -9.86 1.49 -4.43
C VAL A 10 -10.19 2.97 -4.30
N HIS A 11 -10.21 3.46 -3.06
CA HIS A 11 -10.52 4.83 -2.74
C HIS A 11 -9.40 5.47 -1.93
N TYR A 12 -8.90 6.60 -2.40
CA TYR A 12 -7.80 7.35 -1.79
C TYR A 12 -8.31 8.60 -1.08
N SER A 13 -7.89 8.81 0.17
CA SER A 13 -8.33 9.92 1.01
C SER A 13 -7.16 10.55 1.80
N PRO A 14 -7.08 11.89 1.84
CA PRO A 14 -7.72 12.81 0.89
C PRO A 14 -7.18 12.53 -0.52
N SER A 15 -7.98 12.75 -1.57
CA SER A 15 -7.53 12.50 -2.95
C SER A 15 -6.31 13.35 -3.34
N THR A 16 -6.14 14.52 -2.73
CA THR A 16 -4.95 15.39 -2.89
C THR A 16 -3.72 14.89 -2.13
N GLY A 17 -3.90 13.91 -1.23
CA GLY A 17 -2.84 13.30 -0.44
C GLY A 17 -2.17 12.13 -1.15
N TRP A 18 -2.63 11.73 -2.34
CA TRP A 18 -2.08 10.61 -3.10
C TRP A 18 -1.66 11.03 -4.50
N THR A 19 -0.58 10.44 -5.01
CA THR A 19 -0.14 10.63 -6.39
C THR A 19 -0.01 9.29 -7.09
N GLY A 20 -0.69 9.16 -8.22
CA GLY A 20 -0.43 8.11 -9.18
C GLY A 20 0.94 8.33 -9.83
N ARG A 21 1.80 7.32 -9.75
CA ARG A 21 3.08 7.26 -10.44
C ARG A 21 3.09 6.05 -11.36
N GLY A 22 3.26 6.29 -12.65
CA GLY A 22 3.48 5.20 -13.59
C GLY A 22 4.90 4.66 -13.47
N ASP A 23 5.05 3.35 -13.47
CA ASP A 23 6.35 2.66 -13.48
C ASP A 23 6.21 1.37 -14.28
N VAL A 24 7.01 1.22 -15.34
CA VAL A 24 6.91 0.10 -16.30
C VAL A 24 7.12 -1.28 -15.67
N GLN A 25 7.65 -1.33 -14.45
CA GLN A 25 7.93 -2.56 -13.70
C GLN A 25 6.78 -2.98 -12.76
N GLN A 26 5.66 -2.27 -12.77
CA GLN A 26 4.51 -2.45 -11.87
C GLN A 26 3.30 -3.02 -12.59
N PHE A 27 2.33 -3.57 -11.85
CA PHE A 27 1.11 -4.08 -12.45
C PHE A 27 0.37 -2.96 -13.18
N MET A 28 -0.05 -3.24 -14.41
CA MET A 28 -0.62 -2.25 -15.35
C MET A 28 0.19 -0.95 -15.54
N GLN A 29 1.46 -0.94 -15.13
CA GLN A 29 2.36 0.20 -15.13
C GLN A 29 1.90 1.37 -14.24
N THR A 30 1.17 1.06 -13.17
CA THR A 30 0.55 2.02 -12.25
C THR A 30 0.99 1.77 -10.80
N THR A 31 1.15 2.84 -10.03
CA THR A 31 1.31 2.79 -8.56
C THR A 31 0.78 4.05 -7.92
N SER A 32 0.44 4.00 -6.64
CA SER A 32 0.02 5.18 -5.88
C SER A 32 0.78 5.28 -4.57
N ALA A 33 1.27 6.48 -4.25
CA ALA A 33 1.92 6.75 -2.97
C ALA A 33 1.33 8.01 -2.32
N ALA A 34 1.36 8.02 -0.99
CA ALA A 34 1.08 9.21 -0.21
C ALA A 34 2.09 10.32 -0.57
N LEU A 35 1.57 11.51 -0.86
CA LEU A 35 2.31 12.70 -1.26
C LEU A 35 2.92 13.42 -0.08
N HIS A 36 2.14 13.54 0.98
CA HIS A 36 2.61 14.14 2.20
C HIS A 36 2.96 13.00 3.14
N SER A 37 4.11 13.14 3.77
CA SER A 37 4.46 12.37 4.94
C SER A 37 3.64 12.82 6.17
N SER A 38 2.67 13.71 6.04
CA SER A 38 1.85 14.12 7.18
C SER A 38 0.86 13.00 7.51
N SER A 39 1.33 12.03 8.30
CA SER A 39 0.61 10.88 8.88
C SER A 39 -0.92 10.94 8.78
N GLY A 40 -1.50 9.93 8.12
CA GLY A 40 -2.95 9.69 8.14
C GLY A 40 -3.62 9.59 6.79
N GLU A 41 -2.93 9.73 5.65
CA GLU A 41 -3.53 9.40 4.36
C GLU A 41 -3.93 7.93 4.31
N THR A 42 -5.14 7.69 3.78
CA THR A 42 -5.71 6.35 3.67
C THR A 42 -6.00 5.94 2.24
N ALA A 43 -5.78 4.66 1.96
CA ALA A 43 -6.33 3.97 0.81
C ALA A 43 -7.26 2.87 1.33
N THR A 44 -8.47 2.75 0.76
CA THR A 44 -9.47 1.77 1.16
C THR A 44 -9.80 0.88 -0.02
N PHE A 45 -9.79 -0.43 0.17
CA PHE A 45 -10.14 -1.42 -0.85
C PHE A 45 -11.29 -2.32 -0.38
N LEU A 46 -12.40 -2.29 -1.12
CA LEU A 46 -13.55 -3.15 -0.89
C LEU A 46 -13.44 -4.42 -1.73
N PHE A 47 -13.42 -5.59 -1.09
CA PHE A 47 -13.34 -6.88 -1.79
C PHE A 47 -14.34 -7.89 -1.25
N ASN A 48 -14.66 -8.89 -2.08
CA ASN A 48 -15.46 -10.04 -1.68
C ASN A 48 -14.61 -11.31 -1.85
N GLY A 49 -14.36 -12.04 -0.76
CA GLY A 49 -13.48 -13.20 -0.78
C GLY A 49 -13.12 -13.69 0.61
N THR A 50 -12.05 -14.48 0.71
CA THR A 50 -11.58 -15.12 1.95
C THR A 50 -10.16 -14.72 2.33
N SER A 51 -9.51 -13.84 1.55
CA SER A 51 -8.15 -13.36 1.80
C SER A 51 -7.79 -12.23 0.84
N VAL A 52 -6.85 -11.38 1.23
CA VAL A 52 -6.20 -10.37 0.37
C VAL A 52 -4.70 -10.31 0.69
N VAL A 53 -3.89 -10.03 -0.34
CA VAL A 53 -2.45 -9.78 -0.22
C VAL A 53 -2.15 -8.45 -0.89
N VAL A 54 -1.47 -7.55 -0.19
CA VAL A 54 -1.11 -6.24 -0.75
C VAL A 54 0.32 -6.32 -1.28
N TYR A 55 0.48 -5.97 -2.54
CA TYR A 55 1.78 -5.81 -3.19
C TYR A 55 2.09 -4.33 -3.43
N GLY A 56 3.38 -4.02 -3.39
CA GLY A 56 3.84 -2.68 -3.67
C GLY A 56 5.35 -2.55 -3.82
N LYS A 57 5.78 -1.29 -3.83
CA LYS A 57 7.17 -0.87 -3.93
C LYS A 57 7.53 0.04 -2.77
N VAL A 58 8.77 -0.06 -2.33
CA VAL A 58 9.34 0.82 -1.30
C VAL A 58 10.39 1.70 -1.97
N ALA A 59 10.30 3.02 -1.83
CA ALA A 59 11.36 3.92 -2.27
C ALA A 59 12.55 3.89 -1.31
N PRO A 60 13.78 4.14 -1.82
CA PRO A 60 14.95 4.29 -0.99
C PRO A 60 14.73 5.34 0.11
N THR A 61 14.93 4.94 1.36
CA THR A 61 14.73 5.82 2.53
C THR A 61 15.73 5.51 3.63
N ALA A 62 16.29 6.57 4.23
CA ALA A 62 17.21 6.47 5.35
C ALA A 62 16.48 6.12 6.67
N SER A 63 15.19 6.45 6.75
CA SER A 63 14.27 6.17 7.84
C SER A 63 13.19 5.21 7.32
N GLY A 64 12.95 4.09 7.99
CA GLY A 64 11.99 3.09 7.53
C GLY A 64 10.58 3.70 7.39
N ALA A 65 10.02 3.68 6.18
CA ALA A 65 8.63 4.07 5.94
C ALA A 65 7.67 3.09 6.63
N VAL A 66 6.55 3.58 7.15
CA VAL A 66 5.58 2.75 7.88
C VAL A 66 4.18 2.93 7.30
N MET A 67 3.54 1.79 7.02
CA MET A 67 2.15 1.73 6.61
C MET A 67 1.39 0.74 7.49
N ALA A 68 0.22 1.14 7.98
CA ALA A 68 -0.67 0.34 8.79
C ALA A 68 -1.79 -0.26 7.93
N PHE A 69 -2.15 -1.52 8.19
CA PHE A 69 -3.18 -2.27 7.46
C PHE A 69 -4.22 -2.80 8.43
N SER A 70 -5.50 -2.58 8.15
CA SER A 70 -6.63 -3.08 8.95
C SER A 70 -7.69 -3.70 8.05
N ILE A 71 -8.22 -4.85 8.45
CA ILE A 71 -9.39 -5.49 7.83
C ILE A 71 -10.59 -5.25 8.75
N ASP A 72 -11.68 -4.72 8.22
CA ASP A 72 -12.97 -4.54 8.93
C ASP A 72 -12.83 -3.85 10.29
N ASP A 73 -12.04 -2.76 10.34
CA ASP A 73 -11.75 -1.97 11.53
C ASP A 73 -11.05 -2.75 12.68
N SER A 74 -10.47 -3.91 12.38
CA SER A 74 -9.64 -4.66 13.33
C SER A 74 -8.35 -3.89 13.70
N PRO A 75 -7.69 -4.24 14.82
CA PRO A 75 -6.41 -3.64 15.18
C PRO A 75 -5.40 -3.72 14.03
N PRO A 76 -4.73 -2.60 13.68
CA PRO A 76 -3.89 -2.57 12.49
C PRO A 76 -2.59 -3.35 12.68
N ALA A 77 -2.13 -3.98 11.60
CA ALA A 77 -0.79 -4.52 11.46
C ALA A 77 0.11 -3.52 10.71
N SER A 78 1.32 -3.29 11.20
CA SER A 78 2.25 -2.35 10.56
C SER A 78 3.26 -3.07 9.68
N PHE A 79 3.40 -2.61 8.45
CA PHE A 79 4.57 -2.86 7.62
C PHE A 79 5.61 -1.77 7.90
N ILE A 80 6.85 -2.18 8.19
CA ILE A 80 7.99 -1.28 8.33
C ILE A 80 8.94 -1.59 7.19
N ALA A 81 9.08 -0.65 6.27
CA ALA A 81 10.03 -0.74 5.18
C ALA A 81 11.45 -0.85 5.74
N PRO A 82 12.27 -1.81 5.27
CA PRO A 82 13.66 -1.89 5.68
C PRO A 82 14.39 -0.62 5.21
N PRO A 83 15.28 -0.05 6.05
CA PRO A 83 16.13 1.04 5.61
C PRO A 83 16.99 0.55 4.45
N THR A 84 17.03 1.32 3.38
CA THR A 84 17.82 1.03 2.18
C THR A 84 18.83 2.15 2.00
N SER A 85 20.04 1.81 1.56
CA SER A 85 21.02 2.84 1.21
C SER A 85 20.46 3.71 0.09
N ALA A 86 20.80 5.00 0.08
CA ALA A 86 20.35 5.95 -0.95
C ALA A 86 20.86 5.60 -2.37
N ASP A 87 21.61 4.51 -2.53
CA ASP A 87 21.92 3.93 -3.83
C ASP A 87 20.62 3.43 -4.47
N ARG A 88 20.19 4.20 -5.47
CA ARG A 88 18.91 4.09 -6.18
C ARG A 88 18.67 2.76 -6.90
N ASP A 89 19.62 1.83 -6.82
CA ASP A 89 19.59 0.53 -7.49
C ASP A 89 18.82 -0.56 -6.71
N PHE A 90 18.44 -0.29 -5.46
CA PHE A 90 17.62 -1.19 -4.64
C PHE A 90 16.16 -0.75 -4.55
N VAL A 91 15.52 -0.54 -5.70
CA VAL A 91 14.05 -0.53 -5.71
C VAL A 91 13.59 -1.98 -5.66
N VAL A 92 12.94 -2.37 -4.57
CA VAL A 92 12.34 -3.70 -4.47
C VAL A 92 10.88 -3.63 -4.92
N HIS A 93 10.62 -4.21 -6.09
CA HIS A 93 9.29 -4.31 -6.70
C HIS A 93 8.57 -5.56 -6.18
N HIS A 94 7.24 -5.59 -6.32
CA HIS A 94 6.38 -6.72 -5.94
C HIS A 94 6.61 -7.21 -4.50
N GLN A 95 6.83 -6.28 -3.57
CA GLN A 95 6.96 -6.61 -2.16
C GLN A 95 5.60 -6.92 -1.56
N ILE A 96 5.50 -8.01 -0.82
CA ILE A 96 4.36 -8.26 0.04
C ILE A 96 4.42 -7.25 1.18
N LEU A 97 3.49 -6.30 1.15
CA LEU A 97 3.33 -5.31 2.22
C LEU A 97 2.45 -5.86 3.33
N PHE A 98 1.44 -6.67 2.97
CA PHE A 98 0.48 -7.21 3.92
C PHE A 98 -0.17 -8.50 3.42
N THR A 99 -0.54 -9.38 4.34
CA THR A 99 -1.40 -10.54 4.09
C THR A 99 -2.49 -10.61 5.15
N SER A 100 -3.76 -10.73 4.77
CA SER A 100 -4.86 -10.83 5.74
C SER A 100 -4.90 -12.16 6.49
N GLY A 101 -4.27 -13.21 5.95
CA GLY A 101 -4.57 -14.58 6.32
C GLY A 101 -5.97 -15.00 5.87
N ALA A 102 -6.53 -16.04 6.48
CA ALA A 102 -7.86 -16.55 6.17
C ALA A 102 -8.96 -15.71 6.81
N LEU A 103 -9.94 -15.33 6.00
CA LEU A 103 -11.15 -14.59 6.39
C LEU A 103 -12.39 -15.44 6.06
N PRO A 104 -13.52 -15.25 6.77
CA PRO A 104 -14.81 -15.78 6.35
C PRO A 104 -15.12 -15.38 4.91
N ASN A 105 -15.84 -16.21 4.14
CA ASN A 105 -16.27 -15.77 2.82
C ASN A 105 -17.31 -14.65 2.95
N GLY A 106 -16.98 -13.47 2.45
CA GLY A 106 -17.86 -12.31 2.53
C GLY A 106 -17.23 -11.06 1.94
N THR A 107 -17.91 -9.94 2.15
CA THR A 107 -17.41 -8.62 1.80
C THR A 107 -16.58 -8.06 2.95
N HIS A 108 -15.38 -7.58 2.63
CA HIS A 108 -14.41 -7.05 3.57
C HIS A 108 -13.89 -5.70 3.10
N THR A 109 -13.51 -4.86 4.05
CA THR A 109 -12.87 -3.57 3.80
C THR A 109 -11.44 -3.61 4.31
N LEU A 110 -10.47 -3.44 3.41
CA LEU A 110 -9.08 -3.21 3.75
C LEU A 110 -8.82 -1.71 3.83
N THR A 111 -8.33 -1.23 4.96
CA THR A 111 -7.85 0.15 5.16
C THR A 111 -6.33 0.14 5.29
N MET A 112 -5.68 0.96 4.48
CA MET A 112 -4.23 1.14 4.45
C MET A 112 -3.93 2.57 4.81
N THR A 113 -3.09 2.80 5.81
CA THR A 113 -2.82 4.14 6.34
C THR A 113 -1.31 4.40 6.34
N GLN A 114 -0.88 5.46 5.69
CA GLN A 114 0.50 5.95 5.81
C GLN A 114 0.69 6.56 7.19
N THR A 115 1.63 6.03 7.99
CA THR A 115 1.83 6.47 9.38
C THR A 115 3.20 7.10 9.63
N SER A 116 4.17 6.93 8.73
CA SER A 116 5.48 7.58 8.84
C SER A 116 5.53 8.97 8.22
N GLU A 117 6.32 9.84 8.85
CA GLU A 117 6.64 11.19 8.36
C GLU A 117 7.79 11.25 7.35
N GLU A 118 8.37 10.10 7.04
CA GLU A 118 9.44 9.99 6.06
C GLU A 118 9.32 8.68 5.28
N GLY A 119 9.87 8.69 4.06
CA GLY A 119 9.82 7.58 3.13
C GLY A 119 8.47 7.42 2.41
N GLN A 120 8.50 6.70 1.28
CA GLN A 120 7.31 6.45 0.45
C GLN A 120 7.13 4.95 0.22
N ILE A 121 5.92 4.47 0.50
CA ILE A 121 5.43 3.15 0.12
C ILE A 121 4.42 3.36 -1.01
N PHE A 122 4.60 2.60 -2.08
CA PHE A 122 3.79 2.62 -3.28
C PHE A 122 2.90 1.38 -3.28
N LEU A 123 1.59 1.58 -3.36
CA LEU A 123 0.63 0.51 -3.61
C LEU A 123 0.61 0.18 -5.11
N ASP A 124 0.46 -1.10 -5.45
CA ASP A 124 0.49 -1.60 -6.83
C ASP A 124 -0.70 -2.54 -7.10
N SER A 125 -0.85 -3.62 -6.31
CA SER A 125 -1.93 -4.58 -6.54
C SER A 125 -2.40 -5.32 -5.28
N PHE A 126 -3.61 -5.89 -5.38
CA PHE A 126 -4.34 -6.61 -4.33
C PHE A 126 -4.84 -8.01 -4.77
#